data_AF-A0A9E2AAE6-F1
#
_entry.id   AF-A0A9E2AAE6-F1
#
_cell.length_a   1.000
_cell.length_b   1.000
_cell.length_c   1.000
_cell.angle_alpha   90.00
_cell.angle_beta   90.00
_cell.angle_gamma   90.00
#
_symmetry.space_group_name_H-M   'P 1'
#
loop_
_entity.id
_entity.type
_entity.pdbx_description
1 polymer ?
#
loop_
_entity_poly.entity_id
_entity_poly.type
_entity_poly.pdbx_seq_one_letter_code
_entity_poly.pdbx_strand_id
1 'polypeptide(L)'
;VALFSMEYDKLRSFSPTDIVCNPSGVSYFVDPLCFLTSDSVVALYEFTNVNESTISGFEATIDWMARKNLRLRSAVSYAYEDATEDPSTLPVSGTYPEWQFSLRSEWSPSEDIDVAALIRYVDEVNFRNIDEYWQANLHVRWSPSDSWVASLGVRNLLDDRTIEYKSELGDIVPTRIERTAFVNLRYSF
;
A
#
# COMPACT_ATOMS: atom_id res chain seq x y z
N VAL A 1 12.03 18.16 -6.04
CA VAL A 1 10.68 18.52 -5.53
C VAL A 1 9.80 18.73 -6.74
N ALA A 2 8.58 18.20 -6.69
CA ALA A 2 7.54 18.37 -7.69
C ALA A 2 6.26 18.85 -7.00
N LEU A 3 5.50 19.68 -7.70
CA LEU A 3 4.13 20.06 -7.35
C LEU A 3 3.24 19.51 -8.47
N PHE A 4 2.04 19.07 -8.13
CA PHE A 4 1.09 18.56 -9.12
C PHE A 4 -0.34 18.97 -8.79
N SER A 5 -1.14 19.05 -9.84
CA SER A 5 -2.60 19.12 -9.80
C SER A 5 -3.12 18.29 -10.97
N MET A 6 -4.08 17.42 -10.71
CA MET A 6 -4.70 16.53 -11.68
C MET A 6 -6.21 16.69 -11.58
N GLU A 7 -6.85 17.01 -12.69
CA GLU A 7 -8.30 17.21 -12.79
C GLU A 7 -8.92 16.05 -13.58
N TYR A 8 -10.01 15.51 -13.08
CA TYR A 8 -10.76 14.40 -13.66
C TYR A 8 -12.23 14.76 -13.74
N ASP A 9 -12.78 14.81 -14.95
CA ASP A 9 -14.21 15.15 -15.17
C ASP A 9 -15.13 13.91 -15.27
N LYS A 10 -14.52 12.73 -15.45
CA LYS A 10 -15.22 11.46 -15.69
C LYS A 10 -14.47 10.31 -15.04
N LEU A 11 -14.32 10.38 -13.72
CA LEU A 11 -13.63 9.39 -12.94
C LEU A 11 -14.45 8.08 -12.91
N ARG A 12 -13.75 6.97 -13.15
CA ARG A 12 -14.33 5.63 -13.10
C ARG A 12 -14.86 5.34 -11.70
N SER A 13 -16.12 4.90 -11.62
CA SER A 13 -16.72 4.40 -10.39
C SER A 13 -17.50 3.11 -10.63
N PHE A 14 -18.09 2.58 -9.56
CA PHE A 14 -18.92 1.37 -9.56
C PHE A 14 -20.33 1.75 -9.12
N SER A 15 -21.33 1.39 -9.90
CA SER A 15 -22.74 1.49 -9.52
C SER A 15 -23.27 0.10 -9.17
N PRO A 16 -23.83 -0.13 -7.98
CA PRO A 16 -24.50 -1.39 -7.66
C PRO A 16 -25.77 -1.53 -8.52
N THR A 17 -25.87 -2.62 -9.28
CA THR A 17 -26.99 -2.86 -10.19
C THR A 17 -28.01 -3.85 -9.62
N ASP A 18 -27.54 -4.89 -8.95
CA ASP A 18 -28.40 -5.91 -8.34
C ASP A 18 -27.67 -6.67 -7.22
N ILE A 19 -28.43 -7.41 -6.43
CA ILE A 19 -27.93 -8.39 -5.47
C ILE A 19 -28.66 -9.69 -5.75
N VAL A 20 -27.95 -10.75 -6.13
CA VAL A 20 -28.55 -12.01 -6.61
C VAL A 20 -28.24 -13.17 -5.67
N CYS A 21 -29.26 -13.95 -5.34
CA CYS A 21 -29.16 -15.14 -4.47
C CYS A 21 -28.80 -16.41 -5.28
N ASN A 22 -27.66 -17.03 -4.97
CA ASN A 22 -27.19 -18.26 -5.61
C ASN A 22 -27.68 -19.51 -4.82
N PRO A 23 -28.11 -20.60 -5.47
CA PRO A 23 -28.17 -20.86 -6.92
C PRO A 23 -29.44 -20.37 -7.62
N SER A 24 -30.40 -19.80 -6.89
CA SER A 24 -31.72 -19.45 -7.44
C SER A 24 -31.67 -18.43 -8.59
N GLY A 25 -30.65 -17.58 -8.63
CA GLY A 25 -30.55 -16.46 -9.58
C GLY A 25 -31.58 -15.35 -9.32
N VAL A 26 -32.33 -15.42 -8.21
CA VAL A 26 -33.37 -14.44 -7.87
C VAL A 26 -32.72 -13.19 -7.30
N SER A 27 -33.15 -12.03 -7.81
CA SER A 27 -32.76 -10.72 -7.27
C SER A 27 -33.36 -10.52 -5.88
N TYR A 28 -32.54 -10.04 -4.95
CA TYR A 28 -32.94 -9.61 -3.61
C TYR A 28 -34.02 -8.52 -3.64
N PHE A 29 -34.02 -7.66 -4.66
CA PHE A 29 -35.04 -6.62 -4.81
C PHE A 29 -36.40 -7.18 -5.27
N VAL A 30 -36.42 -8.40 -5.82
CA VAL A 30 -37.64 -9.11 -6.21
C VAL A 30 -38.16 -9.98 -5.06
N ASP A 31 -37.28 -10.77 -4.43
CA ASP A 31 -37.59 -11.55 -3.24
C ASP A 31 -36.53 -11.31 -2.16
N PRO A 32 -36.78 -10.38 -1.22
CA PRO A 32 -35.86 -10.11 -0.14
C PRO A 32 -35.63 -11.29 0.79
N LEU A 33 -36.46 -12.34 0.77
CA LEU A 33 -36.26 -13.54 1.59
C LEU A 33 -35.36 -14.58 0.93
N CYS A 34 -34.90 -14.34 -0.30
CA CYS A 34 -34.06 -15.30 -1.02
C CYS A 34 -32.75 -15.62 -0.26
N PHE A 35 -32.24 -14.69 0.57
CA PHE A 35 -31.01 -14.90 1.37
C PHE A 35 -31.16 -16.02 2.40
N LEU A 36 -32.39 -16.33 2.85
CA LEU A 36 -32.65 -17.41 3.81
C LEU A 36 -32.44 -18.80 3.18
N THR A 37 -32.49 -18.87 1.86
CA THR A 37 -32.40 -20.12 1.08
C THR A 37 -31.19 -20.16 0.17
N SER A 38 -30.36 -19.11 0.16
CA SER A 38 -29.19 -19.01 -0.69
C SER A 38 -27.94 -19.59 -0.03
N ASP A 39 -27.10 -20.25 -0.81
CA ASP A 39 -25.75 -20.65 -0.39
C ASP A 39 -24.79 -19.46 -0.35
N SER A 40 -25.00 -18.51 -1.26
CA SER A 40 -24.24 -17.27 -1.34
C SER A 40 -25.06 -16.15 -1.99
N VAL A 41 -24.63 -14.92 -1.78
CA VAL A 41 -25.20 -13.73 -2.40
C VAL A 41 -24.12 -13.08 -3.26
N VAL A 42 -24.48 -12.67 -4.47
CA VAL A 42 -23.59 -12.03 -5.44
C VAL A 42 -24.07 -10.60 -5.68
N ALA A 43 -23.27 -9.62 -5.29
CA ALA A 43 -23.52 -8.22 -5.65
C ALA A 43 -23.03 -7.97 -7.09
N LEU A 44 -23.92 -7.46 -7.93
CA LEU A 44 -23.61 -7.07 -9.30
C LEU A 44 -23.33 -5.56 -9.33
N TYR A 45 -22.25 -5.21 -10.03
CA TYR A 45 -21.83 -3.84 -10.23
C TYR A 45 -21.62 -3.56 -11.72
N GLU A 46 -21.87 -2.34 -12.13
CA GLU A 46 -21.45 -1.83 -13.44
C GLU A 46 -20.42 -0.71 -13.28
N PHE A 47 -19.55 -0.58 -14.28
CA PHE A 47 -18.59 0.52 -14.34
C PHE A 47 -19.24 1.76 -14.93
N THR A 48 -19.14 2.88 -14.22
CA THR A 48 -19.65 4.18 -14.63
C THR A 48 -18.51 5.21 -14.65
N ASN A 49 -18.74 6.38 -15.24
CA ASN A 49 -17.77 7.48 -15.27
C ASN A 49 -18.49 8.82 -14.99
N VAL A 50 -19.02 8.93 -13.78
CA VAL A 50 -19.94 10.01 -13.38
C VAL A 50 -19.39 10.93 -12.30
N ASN A 51 -18.24 10.57 -11.70
CA ASN A 51 -17.62 11.34 -10.63
C ASN A 51 -16.59 12.33 -11.19
N GLU A 52 -16.40 13.44 -10.50
CA GLU A 52 -15.35 14.42 -10.78
C GLU A 52 -14.37 14.47 -9.60
N SER A 53 -13.08 14.65 -9.85
CA SER A 53 -12.07 14.76 -8.79
C SER A 53 -10.91 15.66 -9.19
N THR A 54 -10.45 16.48 -8.25
CA THR A 54 -9.20 17.22 -8.34
C THR A 54 -8.23 16.73 -7.28
N ILE A 55 -7.07 16.24 -7.72
CA ILE A 55 -6.01 15.76 -6.83
C ILE A 55 -4.82 16.70 -6.94
N SER A 56 -4.46 17.33 -5.82
CA SER A 56 -3.35 18.28 -5.75
C SER A 56 -2.36 17.90 -4.66
N GLY A 57 -1.08 18.20 -4.87
CA GLY A 57 -0.08 17.80 -3.90
C GLY A 57 1.35 18.14 -4.26
N PHE A 58 2.26 17.54 -3.50
CA PHE A 58 3.69 17.67 -3.72
C PHE A 58 4.45 16.39 -3.39
N GLU A 59 5.61 16.27 -4.02
CA GLU A 59 6.57 15.21 -3.73
C GLU A 59 7.97 15.80 -3.62
N ALA A 60 8.72 15.36 -2.62
CA ALA A 60 10.10 15.77 -2.43
C ALA A 60 10.98 14.54 -2.17
N THR A 61 12.19 14.58 -2.73
CA THR A 61 13.22 13.59 -2.48
C THR A 61 14.53 14.30 -2.22
N ILE A 62 15.27 13.82 -1.22
CA ILE A 62 16.60 14.30 -0.88
C ILE A 62 17.53 13.10 -0.94
N ASP A 63 18.67 13.28 -1.60
CA ASP A 63 19.76 12.32 -1.63
C ASP A 63 21.02 12.99 -1.09
N TRP A 64 21.51 12.50 0.04
CA TRP A 64 22.57 13.14 0.79
C TRP A 64 23.67 12.15 1.15
N MET A 65 24.86 12.42 0.64
CA MET A 65 26.09 11.78 1.08
C MET A 65 26.58 12.46 2.37
N ALA A 66 26.01 12.08 3.53
CA ALA A 66 26.34 12.67 4.82
C ALA A 66 27.81 12.47 5.22
N ARG A 67 28.39 11.34 4.80
CA ARG A 67 29.83 11.02 4.89
C ARG A 67 30.23 10.18 3.68
N LYS A 68 31.53 10.03 3.42
CA LYS A 68 32.04 9.18 2.31
C LYS A 68 31.50 7.74 2.32
N ASN A 69 31.11 7.24 3.49
CA ASN A 69 30.58 5.91 3.69
C ASN A 69 29.13 5.88 4.21
N LEU A 70 28.43 7.02 4.21
CA LEU A 70 27.05 7.12 4.70
C LEU A 70 26.21 7.93 3.71
N ARG A 71 25.27 7.26 3.05
CA ARG A 71 24.27 7.87 2.18
C ARG A 71 22.90 7.78 2.81
N LEU A 72 22.20 8.91 2.86
CA LEU A 72 20.83 9.03 3.32
C LEU A 72 19.95 9.44 2.15
N ARG A 73 18.83 8.75 1.96
CA ARG A 73 17.82 9.09 0.96
C ARG A 73 16.47 9.20 1.65
N SER A 74 15.84 10.36 1.56
CA SER A 74 14.49 10.55 2.07
C SER A 74 13.53 10.92 0.95
N ALA A 75 12.28 10.50 1.10
CA ALA A 75 11.18 10.94 0.26
C ALA A 75 9.95 11.26 1.12
N VAL A 76 9.20 12.29 0.71
CA VAL A 76 7.93 12.66 1.31
C VAL A 76 6.96 13.03 0.20
N SER A 77 5.71 12.60 0.34
CA SER A 77 4.61 12.97 -0.54
C SER A 77 3.39 13.38 0.29
N TYR A 78 2.66 14.35 -0.23
CA TYR A 78 1.34 14.74 0.23
C TYR A 78 0.39 14.83 -0.96
N ALA A 79 -0.80 14.25 -0.86
CA ALA A 79 -1.87 14.37 -1.84
C ALA A 79 -3.19 14.69 -1.13
N TYR A 80 -3.87 15.70 -1.62
CA TYR A 80 -5.21 16.09 -1.20
C TYR A 80 -6.20 15.86 -2.34
N GLU A 81 -7.36 15.30 -2.02
CA GLU A 81 -8.45 15.06 -2.96
C GLU A 81 -9.62 15.99 -2.68
N ASP A 82 -10.14 16.62 -3.73
CA ASP A 82 -11.46 17.23 -3.73
C ASP A 82 -12.32 16.54 -4.79
N ALA A 83 -13.27 15.73 -4.35
CA ALA A 83 -14.11 14.90 -5.23
C ALA A 83 -15.59 15.27 -5.13
N THR A 84 -16.24 15.36 -6.27
CA THR A 84 -17.70 15.43 -6.39
C THR A 84 -18.21 14.07 -6.85
N GLU A 85 -18.93 13.39 -5.96
CA GLU A 85 -19.35 12.00 -6.16
C GLU A 85 -20.86 11.90 -6.42
N ASP A 86 -21.23 11.08 -7.39
CA ASP A 86 -22.61 10.69 -7.63
C ASP A 86 -23.07 9.69 -6.54
N PRO A 87 -24.17 9.99 -5.82
CA PRO A 87 -24.64 9.18 -4.71
C PRO A 87 -25.13 7.78 -5.11
N SER A 88 -25.32 7.52 -6.41
CA SER A 88 -25.63 6.19 -6.94
C SER A 88 -24.41 5.29 -7.10
N THR A 89 -23.19 5.80 -6.90
CA THR A 89 -21.95 5.05 -7.05
C THR A 89 -21.24 4.80 -5.72
N LEU A 90 -20.31 3.85 -5.72
CA LEU A 90 -19.38 3.69 -4.60
C LEU A 90 -18.47 4.93 -4.48
N PRO A 91 -18.14 5.35 -3.25
CA PRO A 91 -17.16 6.42 -3.04
C PRO A 91 -15.83 6.08 -3.72
N VAL A 92 -15.21 7.09 -4.31
CA VAL A 92 -13.91 7.03 -5.01
C VAL A 92 -12.84 7.81 -4.26
N SER A 93 -13.27 8.71 -3.37
CA SER A 93 -12.42 9.50 -2.50
C SER A 93 -11.79 8.68 -1.36
N GLY A 94 -10.62 9.11 -0.90
CA GLY A 94 -9.95 8.50 0.26
C GLY A 94 -9.46 7.06 0.00
N THR A 95 -9.20 6.73 -1.27
CA THR A 95 -8.71 5.41 -1.72
C THR A 95 -7.19 5.29 -1.70
N TYR A 96 -6.49 6.36 -1.35
CA TYR A 96 -5.04 6.46 -1.20
C TYR A 96 -4.66 7.24 0.08
N PRO A 97 -3.45 7.01 0.62
CA PRO A 97 -2.99 7.73 1.80
C PRO A 97 -2.60 9.16 1.43
N GLU A 98 -2.95 10.14 2.27
CA GLU A 98 -2.60 11.54 2.04
C GLU A 98 -1.09 11.77 2.21
N TRP A 99 -0.54 11.31 3.34
CA TRP A 99 0.89 11.44 3.63
C TRP A 99 1.65 10.13 3.44
N GLN A 100 2.82 10.22 2.82
CA GLN A 100 3.81 9.15 2.90
C GLN A 100 5.19 9.73 3.13
N PHE A 101 5.98 9.04 3.94
CA PHE A 101 7.35 9.41 4.23
C PHE A 101 8.23 8.16 4.21
N SER A 102 9.46 8.32 3.72
CA SER A 102 10.48 7.28 3.84
C SER A 102 11.86 7.87 4.07
N LEU A 103 12.68 7.16 4.83
CA LEU A 103 14.09 7.44 5.01
C LEU A 103 14.88 6.13 4.92
N ARG A 104 15.81 6.11 3.97
CA ARG A 104 16.75 5.01 3.76
C ARG A 104 18.17 5.45 4.10
N SER A 105 18.87 4.61 4.85
CA SER A 105 20.28 4.76 5.17
C SER A 105 21.06 3.61 4.54
N GLU A 106 22.17 3.93 3.89
CA GLU A 106 23.17 2.99 3.41
C GLU A 106 24.52 3.39 4.03
N TRP A 107 25.05 2.53 4.87
CA TRP A 107 26.22 2.80 5.68
C TRP A 107 27.24 1.68 5.57
N SER A 108 28.47 1.99 5.19
CA SER A 108 29.60 1.06 5.18
C SER A 108 30.60 1.45 6.27
N PRO A 109 30.37 1.07 7.55
CA PRO A 109 31.24 1.47 8.66
C PRO A 109 32.69 1.00 8.50
N SER A 110 32.91 -0.10 7.80
CA SER A 110 34.21 -0.68 7.46
C SER A 110 34.14 -1.28 6.04
N GLU A 111 35.29 -1.68 5.48
CA GLU A 111 35.35 -2.29 4.14
C GLU A 111 34.56 -3.62 4.06
N ASP A 112 34.48 -4.34 5.18
CA ASP A 112 33.84 -5.66 5.23
C ASP A 112 32.38 -5.63 5.68
N ILE A 113 31.81 -4.47 6.03
CA ILE A 113 30.47 -4.37 6.63
C ILE A 113 29.63 -3.33 5.89
N ASP A 114 28.45 -3.75 5.43
CA ASP A 114 27.43 -2.86 4.92
C ASP A 114 26.14 -2.99 5.74
N VAL A 115 25.56 -1.85 6.09
CA VAL A 115 24.30 -1.73 6.81
C VAL A 115 23.33 -0.92 5.95
N ALA A 116 22.16 -1.50 5.70
CA ALA A 116 21.04 -0.81 5.06
C ALA A 116 19.85 -0.78 6.01
N ALA A 117 19.32 0.40 6.27
CA ALA A 117 18.11 0.59 7.06
C ALA A 117 17.07 1.39 6.27
N LEU A 118 15.80 1.06 6.46
CA LEU A 118 14.67 1.80 5.91
C LEU A 118 13.66 2.01 7.03
N ILE A 119 13.13 3.22 7.14
CA ILE A 119 11.88 3.50 7.86
C ILE A 119 10.91 4.14 6.88
N ARG A 120 9.64 3.77 6.97
CA ARG A 120 8.54 4.29 6.15
C ARG A 120 7.33 4.54 7.04
N TYR A 121 6.66 5.66 6.79
CA TYR A 121 5.32 5.97 7.29
C TYR A 121 4.37 6.04 6.11
N VAL A 122 3.17 5.50 6.30
CA VAL A 122 2.05 5.61 5.38
C VAL A 122 0.82 5.96 6.21
N ASP A 123 0.12 7.00 5.80
CA ASP A 123 -1.10 7.45 6.45
C ASP A 123 -2.26 6.46 6.29
N GLU A 124 -3.34 6.67 7.04
CA GLU A 124 -4.54 5.85 6.93
C GLU A 124 -5.21 5.98 5.53
N VAL A 125 -5.90 4.92 5.11
CA VAL A 125 -6.75 4.92 3.92
C VAL A 125 -8.18 4.64 4.36
N ASN A 126 -8.90 5.73 4.66
CA ASN A 126 -10.21 5.70 5.30
C ASN A 126 -11.25 4.88 4.54
N PHE A 127 -11.35 5.01 3.21
CA PHE A 127 -12.31 4.24 2.41
C PHE A 127 -12.12 2.73 2.56
N ARG A 128 -10.88 2.28 2.71
CA ARG A 128 -10.53 0.86 2.84
C ARG A 128 -10.39 0.43 4.30
N ASN A 129 -10.60 1.32 5.27
CA ASN A 129 -10.36 1.07 6.70
C ASN A 129 -8.98 0.42 6.92
N ILE A 130 -7.95 1.01 6.30
CA ILE A 130 -6.55 0.63 6.48
C ILE A 130 -5.96 1.67 7.41
N ASP A 131 -5.50 1.24 8.58
CA ASP A 131 -4.90 2.12 9.58
C ASP A 131 -3.54 2.66 9.07
N GLU A 132 -3.14 3.83 9.58
CA GLU A 132 -1.79 4.34 9.42
C GLU A 132 -0.75 3.34 9.97
N TYR A 133 0.46 3.33 9.39
CA TYR A 133 1.49 2.40 9.84
C TYR A 133 2.90 2.91 9.66
N TRP A 134 3.77 2.39 10.53
CA TRP A 134 5.22 2.52 10.44
C TRP A 134 5.85 1.18 10.11
N GLN A 135 6.67 1.16 9.07
CA GLN A 135 7.47 0.00 8.70
C GLN A 135 8.95 0.32 8.88
N ALA A 136 9.71 -0.61 9.48
CA ALA A 136 11.16 -0.54 9.45
C ALA A 136 11.81 -1.85 8.99
N ASN A 137 12.86 -1.72 8.20
CA ASN A 137 13.65 -2.83 7.68
C ASN A 137 15.12 -2.58 8.00
N LEU A 138 15.85 -3.64 8.33
CA LEU A 138 17.29 -3.62 8.57
C LEU A 138 17.95 -4.76 7.82
N HIS A 139 19.08 -4.51 7.19
CA HIS A 139 19.91 -5.51 6.56
C HIS A 139 21.38 -5.23 6.86
N VAL A 140 22.08 -6.25 7.33
CA VAL A 140 23.51 -6.21 7.61
C VAL A 140 24.19 -7.26 6.75
N ARG A 141 25.20 -6.85 6.01
CA ARG A 141 26.09 -7.72 5.23
C ARG A 141 27.48 -7.66 5.85
N TRP A 142 28.12 -8.82 5.97
CA TRP A 142 29.48 -8.96 6.43
C TRP A 142 30.28 -9.83 5.45
N SER A 143 31.39 -9.31 4.95
CA SER A 143 32.26 -9.97 3.97
C SER A 143 33.71 -9.99 4.50
N PRO A 144 34.06 -10.88 5.45
CA PRO A 144 35.37 -10.88 6.09
C PRO A 144 36.54 -11.26 5.17
N SER A 145 36.24 -11.79 3.99
CA SER A 145 37.19 -12.04 2.92
C SER A 145 36.47 -12.10 1.58
N ASP A 146 37.23 -12.11 0.48
CA ASP A 146 36.68 -12.20 -0.87
C ASP A 146 35.85 -13.48 -1.11
N SER A 147 36.12 -14.54 -0.32
CA SER A 147 35.45 -15.84 -0.45
C SER A 147 34.20 -15.98 0.40
N TRP A 148 34.03 -15.19 1.46
CA TRP A 148 32.95 -15.37 2.43
C TRP A 148 32.05 -14.14 2.53
N VAL A 149 30.74 -14.37 2.46
CA VAL A 149 29.73 -13.34 2.67
C VAL A 149 28.61 -13.92 3.51
N ALA A 150 28.32 -13.27 4.64
CA ALA A 150 27.13 -13.52 5.44
C ALA A 150 26.21 -12.29 5.37
N SER A 151 24.89 -12.50 5.42
CA SER A 151 23.96 -11.41 5.66
C SER A 151 22.80 -11.81 6.56
N LEU A 152 22.32 -10.83 7.31
CA LEU A 152 21.14 -10.91 8.17
C LEU A 152 20.20 -9.79 7.75
N GLY A 153 18.95 -10.12 7.46
CA GLY A 153 17.91 -9.15 7.17
C GLY A 153 16.71 -9.35 8.06
N VAL A 154 16.09 -8.25 8.46
CA VAL A 154 14.81 -8.22 9.16
C VAL A 154 13.90 -7.21 8.47
N ARG A 155 12.68 -7.65 8.16
CA ARG A 155 11.62 -6.84 7.56
C ARG A 155 10.46 -6.69 8.54
N ASN A 156 9.81 -5.54 8.47
CA ASN A 156 8.68 -5.16 9.32
C ASN A 156 9.00 -5.27 10.83
N LEU A 157 10.04 -4.55 11.27
CA LEU A 157 10.53 -4.54 12.66
C LEU A 157 9.56 -3.89 13.65
N LEU A 158 8.69 -2.99 13.19
CA LEU A 158 7.86 -2.14 14.06
C LEU A 158 6.42 -2.60 14.15
N ASP A 159 5.86 -3.10 13.06
CA ASP A 159 4.50 -3.58 13.00
C ASP A 159 4.49 -5.11 12.83
N ASP A 160 3.61 -5.76 13.57
CA ASP A 160 3.49 -7.20 13.56
C ASP A 160 2.63 -7.65 12.37
N ARG A 161 1.67 -6.81 11.93
CA ARG A 161 0.63 -7.15 10.94
C ARG A 161 0.05 -5.93 10.23
N THR A 162 0.66 -5.52 9.12
CA THR A 162 0.14 -4.44 8.28
C THR A 162 -0.69 -4.99 7.12
N ILE A 163 -1.87 -4.41 6.89
CA ILE A 163 -2.64 -4.60 5.64
C ILE A 163 -2.33 -3.40 4.74
N GLU A 164 -1.67 -3.61 3.61
CA GLU A 164 -1.32 -2.51 2.69
C GLU A 164 -2.37 -2.30 1.59
N TYR A 165 -3.28 -3.26 1.40
CA TYR A 165 -4.27 -3.24 0.34
C TYR A 165 -5.52 -4.03 0.71
N LYS A 166 -6.68 -3.49 0.33
CA LYS A 166 -7.96 -4.20 0.27
C LYS A 166 -8.58 -3.96 -1.10
N SER A 167 -9.22 -4.98 -1.66
CA SER A 167 -9.94 -4.83 -2.93
C SER A 167 -11.10 -3.83 -2.79
N GLU A 168 -11.34 -3.06 -3.83
CA GLU A 168 -12.46 -2.10 -3.95
C GLU A 168 -13.81 -2.81 -3.82
N LEU A 169 -13.92 -4.06 -4.27
CA LEU A 169 -15.13 -4.86 -4.23
C LEU A 169 -15.16 -5.84 -3.05
N GLY A 170 -14.11 -5.88 -2.21
CA GLY A 170 -14.01 -6.83 -1.11
C GLY A 170 -13.95 -8.31 -1.55
N ASP A 171 -13.72 -8.58 -2.84
CA ASP A 171 -13.69 -9.92 -3.45
C ASP A 171 -12.38 -10.68 -3.18
N ILE A 172 -11.37 -9.99 -2.64
CA ILE A 172 -10.07 -10.56 -2.29
C ILE A 172 -9.84 -10.44 -0.79
N VAL A 173 -9.47 -11.55 -0.15
CA VAL A 173 -9.06 -11.56 1.25
C VAL A 173 -7.74 -10.78 1.40
N PRO A 174 -7.71 -9.71 2.21
CA PRO A 174 -6.49 -8.92 2.42
C PRO A 174 -5.38 -9.78 3.01
N THR A 175 -4.16 -9.61 2.51
CA THR A 175 -2.98 -10.29 3.06
C THR A 175 -2.25 -9.37 4.03
N ARG A 176 -1.72 -9.96 5.10
CA ARG A 176 -0.91 -9.24 6.09
C ARG A 176 0.56 -9.48 5.82
N ILE A 177 1.36 -8.42 5.87
CA ILE A 177 2.82 -8.54 5.80
C ILE A 177 3.34 -8.69 7.22
N GLU A 178 3.91 -9.85 7.51
CA GLU A 178 4.42 -10.18 8.85
C GLU A 178 5.91 -9.87 8.99
N ARG A 179 6.34 -9.66 10.24
CA ARG A 179 7.74 -9.55 10.59
C ARG A 179 8.51 -10.79 10.15
N THR A 180 9.56 -10.60 9.37
CA THR A 180 10.35 -11.70 8.79
C THR A 180 11.83 -11.46 9.01
N ALA A 181 12.54 -12.47 9.51
CA ALA A 181 14.00 -12.48 9.58
C ALA A 181 14.57 -13.55 8.65
N PHE A 182 15.72 -13.26 8.04
CA PHE A 182 16.41 -14.20 7.15
C PHE A 182 17.92 -14.08 7.26
N VAL A 183 18.61 -15.20 7.06
CA VAL A 183 20.07 -15.28 7.04
C VAL A 183 20.50 -15.89 5.71
N ASN A 184 21.52 -15.31 5.09
CA ASN A 184 22.16 -15.87 3.90
C ASN A 184 23.66 -16.07 4.17
N LEU A 185 24.19 -17.18 3.69
CA LEU A 185 25.62 -17.48 3.70
C LEU A 185 26.04 -17.87 2.28
N ARG A 186 27.07 -17.20 1.75
CA ARG A 186 27.63 -17.47 0.44
C ARG A 186 29.14 -17.69 0.55
N TYR A 187 29.60 -18.73 -0.13
CA TYR A 187 31.01 -19.05 -0.30
C TYR A 187 31.35 -19.07 -1.80
N SER A 188 32.49 -18.47 -2.16
CA SER A 188 33.04 -18.47 -3.52
C SER A 188 34.45 -19.07 -3.53
N PHE A 189 34.71 -19.98 -4.48
CA PHE A 189 35.99 -20.65 -4.70
C PHE A 189 36.77 -20.07 -5.88
#